data_AF-A0A2A5QR61-F1
#
_entry.id   AF-A0A2A5QR61-F1
#
_cell.length_a   1.000
_cell.length_b   1.000
_cell.length_c   1.000
_cell.angle_alpha   90.00
_cell.angle_beta   90.00
_cell.angle_gamma   90.00
#
_symmetry.space_group_name_H-M   'P 1'
#
loop_
_entity.id
_entity.type
_entity.pdbx_description
1 polymer ?
#
loop_
_entity_poly.entity_id
_entity_poly.type
_entity_poly.pdbx_seq_one_letter_code
_entity_poly.pdbx_strand_id
1 'polypeptide(L)'
;MEPKDPDAPIDPYSEYDLYDVLEGEIPAGESTEYEGLHLISGGPSITVQPDGHVGSVGTIRPDEYDDVLEIVDELNSYVSLWREHSRGDDDEALIEWAGPWMTSDESKADDDRYMVVPDDPASI
;
A
#
# COMPACT_ATOMS: atom_id res chain seq x y z
N MET A 1 -8.59 29.14 8.34
CA MET A 1 -8.17 27.86 7.73
C MET A 1 -9.45 27.21 7.25
N GLU A 2 -9.63 27.09 5.95
CA GLU A 2 -10.76 26.37 5.38
C GLU A 2 -10.57 24.86 5.62
N PRO A 3 -11.66 24.10 5.81
CA PRO A 3 -11.58 22.66 5.98
C PRO A 3 -11.18 22.00 4.65
N LYS A 4 -10.25 21.03 4.70
CA LYS A 4 -9.86 20.23 3.54
C LYS A 4 -11.02 19.29 3.16
N ASP A 5 -11.31 19.25 1.86
CA ASP A 5 -12.39 18.50 1.20
C ASP A 5 -12.13 16.98 1.29
N PRO A 6 -13.07 16.16 1.81
CA PRO A 6 -12.87 14.72 2.01
C PRO A 6 -12.77 13.90 0.71
N ASP A 7 -13.08 14.49 -0.45
CA ASP A 7 -12.99 13.85 -1.77
C ASP A 7 -11.67 14.17 -2.50
N ALA A 8 -10.63 14.61 -1.78
CA ALA A 8 -9.35 14.92 -2.40
C ALA A 8 -8.63 13.63 -2.87
N PRO A 9 -8.22 13.53 -4.16
CA PRO A 9 -7.49 12.38 -4.68
C PRO A 9 -6.16 12.20 -3.94
N ILE A 10 -5.73 10.96 -3.76
CA ILE A 10 -4.39 10.59 -3.25
C ILE A 10 -3.35 11.42 -4.00
N ASP A 11 -2.54 12.19 -3.28
CA ASP A 11 -1.55 13.10 -3.88
C ASP A 11 -0.42 12.28 -4.54
N PRO A 12 -0.25 12.33 -5.87
CA PRO A 12 0.84 11.63 -6.56
C PRO A 12 2.22 12.30 -6.35
N TYR A 13 2.28 13.36 -5.53
CA TYR A 13 3.50 14.07 -5.15
C TYR A 13 3.69 14.06 -3.63
N SER A 14 3.63 12.87 -3.01
CA SER A 14 4.01 12.68 -1.60
C SER A 14 5.18 13.60 -1.27
N GLU A 15 4.96 14.57 -0.37
CA GLU A 15 6.00 15.48 0.07
C GLU A 15 7.09 14.76 0.88
N TYR A 16 6.78 13.51 1.27
CA TYR A 16 7.61 12.64 2.07
C TYR A 16 8.40 11.68 1.19
N ASP A 17 9.73 11.73 1.34
CA ASP A 17 10.63 10.75 0.76
C ASP A 17 10.60 9.46 1.59
N LEU A 18 11.09 8.36 1.02
CA LEU A 18 11.20 7.07 1.72
C LEU A 18 11.89 7.20 3.09
N TYR A 19 12.87 8.10 3.22
CA TYR A 19 13.55 8.36 4.48
C TYR A 19 12.61 8.84 5.59
N ASP A 20 11.66 9.72 5.27
CA ASP A 20 10.70 10.25 6.25
C ASP A 20 9.76 9.14 6.75
N VAL A 21 9.42 8.18 5.87
CA VAL A 21 8.65 6.96 6.24
C VAL A 21 9.44 6.16 7.28
N LEU A 22 10.70 5.91 6.98
CA LEU A 22 11.57 5.01 7.72
C LEU A 22 11.98 5.60 9.07
N GLU A 23 12.10 6.91 9.16
CA GLU A 23 12.33 7.64 10.40
C GLU A 23 11.04 7.82 11.23
N GLY A 24 9.89 7.38 10.72
CA GLY A 24 8.60 7.48 11.41
C GLY A 24 8.06 8.91 11.48
N GLU A 25 8.50 9.77 10.57
CA GLU A 25 8.12 11.18 10.51
C GLU A 25 6.82 11.41 9.73
N ILE A 26 6.30 10.37 9.06
CA ILE A 26 5.05 10.45 8.30
C ILE A 26 3.83 10.42 9.24
N PRO A 27 2.92 11.41 9.12
CA PRO A 27 1.69 11.42 9.90
C PRO A 27 0.85 10.16 9.68
N ALA A 28 0.19 9.68 10.74
CA ALA A 28 -0.70 8.54 10.62
C ALA A 28 -1.84 8.82 9.61
N GLY A 29 -2.10 7.86 8.72
CA GLY A 29 -3.06 7.95 7.63
C GLY A 29 -2.48 8.47 6.31
N GLU A 30 -1.27 9.01 6.31
CA GLU A 30 -0.56 9.37 5.08
C GLU A 30 0.16 8.16 4.48
N SER A 31 0.39 8.20 3.18
CA SER A 31 1.05 7.12 2.44
C SER A 31 2.06 7.65 1.42
N THR A 32 3.09 6.86 1.14
CA THR A 32 3.99 7.08 -0.01
C THR A 32 4.10 5.81 -0.85
N GLU A 33 4.65 5.95 -2.06
CA GLU A 33 4.91 4.82 -2.96
C GLU A 33 6.39 4.40 -2.90
N TYR A 34 6.64 3.09 -2.88
CA TYR A 34 7.95 2.49 -3.08
C TYR A 34 7.86 1.33 -4.08
N GLU A 35 8.24 1.59 -5.34
CA GLU A 35 8.40 0.57 -6.38
C GLU A 35 7.14 -0.31 -6.60
N GLY A 36 5.96 0.32 -6.65
CA GLY A 36 4.66 -0.36 -6.78
C GLY A 36 4.04 -0.87 -5.47
N LEU A 37 4.61 -0.48 -4.32
CA LEU A 37 4.03 -0.71 -3.00
C LEU A 37 3.60 0.62 -2.38
N HIS A 38 2.41 0.66 -1.80
CA HIS A 38 1.97 1.74 -0.91
C HIS A 38 2.44 1.45 0.52
N LEU A 39 3.10 2.44 1.11
CA LEU A 39 3.57 2.43 2.49
C LEU A 39 2.68 3.36 3.31
N ILE A 40 1.73 2.81 4.04
CA ILE A 40 0.70 3.55 4.77
C ILE A 40 1.13 3.69 6.24
N SER A 41 1.31 4.91 6.73
CA SER A 41 1.69 5.17 8.12
C SER A 41 0.52 4.91 9.07
N GLY A 42 0.71 4.01 10.02
CA GLY A 42 -0.13 3.82 11.20
C GLY A 42 0.36 4.61 12.42
N GLY A 43 1.36 5.48 12.25
CA GLY A 43 2.12 6.10 13.34
C GLY A 43 3.42 5.33 13.62
N PRO A 44 3.48 4.43 14.61
CA PRO A 44 4.71 3.67 14.90
C PRO A 44 4.94 2.47 13.97
N SER A 45 4.03 2.21 13.04
CA SER A 45 4.11 1.08 12.12
C SER A 45 3.71 1.51 10.72
N ILE A 46 4.24 0.85 9.70
CA ILE A 46 3.94 1.08 8.30
C ILE A 46 3.29 -0.17 7.74
N THR A 47 2.07 -0.04 7.24
CA THR A 47 1.40 -1.11 6.50
C THR A 47 1.87 -1.09 5.05
N VAL A 48 2.24 -2.26 4.53
CA VAL A 48 2.71 -2.41 3.15
C VAL A 48 1.62 -3.05 2.31
N GLN A 49 1.18 -2.38 1.26
CA GLN A 49 0.09 -2.81 0.39
C GLN A 49 0.53 -2.70 -1.07
N PRO A 50 0.43 -3.76 -1.88
CA PRO A 50 0.70 -3.66 -3.31
C PRO A 50 -0.30 -2.75 -4.02
N ASP A 51 0.17 -2.00 -5.01
CA ASP A 51 -0.68 -1.09 -5.76
C ASP A 51 -1.85 -1.80 -6.43
N GLY A 52 -3.03 -1.20 -6.31
CA GLY A 52 -4.27 -1.73 -6.87
C GLY A 52 -4.84 -2.96 -6.17
N HIS A 53 -4.30 -3.41 -5.02
CA HIS A 53 -4.85 -4.53 -4.25
C HIS A 53 -5.47 -4.09 -2.93
N VAL A 54 -6.36 -4.89 -2.33
CA VAL A 54 -6.99 -4.58 -1.03
C VAL A 54 -6.20 -5.07 0.19
N GLY A 55 -5.33 -6.06 0.02
CA GLY A 55 -4.65 -6.71 1.12
C GLY A 55 -3.31 -6.06 1.46
N SER A 56 -3.01 -6.09 2.75
CA SER A 56 -1.67 -5.80 3.27
C SER A 56 -0.80 -7.05 3.18
N VAL A 57 0.40 -6.92 2.62
CA VAL A 57 1.39 -8.02 2.51
C VAL A 57 2.38 -8.04 3.67
N GLY A 58 2.43 -6.96 4.46
CA GLY A 58 3.34 -6.85 5.58
C GLY A 58 3.06 -5.64 6.46
N THR A 59 3.67 -5.62 7.65
CA THR A 59 3.70 -4.46 8.53
C THR A 59 5.10 -4.29 9.06
N ILE A 60 5.71 -3.15 8.74
CA ILE A 60 7.05 -2.77 9.19
C ILE A 60 6.90 -1.95 10.47
N ARG A 61 7.74 -2.23 11.45
CA ARG A 61 7.88 -1.44 12.68
C ARG A 61 9.32 -0.97 12.76
N PRO A 62 9.61 0.29 12.41
CA PRO A 62 10.99 0.75 12.28
C PRO A 62 11.85 0.55 13.54
N ASP A 63 11.24 0.51 14.73
CA ASP A 63 11.92 0.27 16.00
C ASP A 63 12.34 -1.20 16.23
N GLU A 64 11.88 -2.13 15.41
CA GLU A 64 12.27 -3.54 15.43
C GLU A 64 13.53 -3.83 14.57
N TYR A 65 14.05 -2.84 13.85
CA TYR A 65 15.23 -2.97 12.99
C TYR A 65 16.42 -2.18 13.55
N ASP A 66 17.62 -2.73 13.36
CA ASP A 66 18.85 -2.09 13.86
C ASP A 66 19.25 -0.88 12.98
N ASP A 67 18.93 -0.92 11.69
CA ASP A 67 19.14 0.19 10.77
C ASP A 67 18.14 0.23 9.60
N VAL A 68 18.20 1.35 8.87
CA VAL A 68 17.36 1.65 7.71
C VAL A 68 17.58 0.67 6.54
N LEU A 69 18.78 0.11 6.39
CA LEU A 69 19.08 -0.78 5.27
C LEU A 69 18.34 -2.11 5.41
N GLU A 70 18.16 -2.62 6.62
CA GLU A 70 17.37 -3.83 6.86
C GLU A 70 15.90 -3.65 6.45
N ILE A 71 15.34 -2.45 6.70
CA ILE A 71 13.97 -2.13 6.27
C ILE A 71 13.89 -2.05 4.75
N VAL A 72 14.87 -1.40 4.10
CA VAL A 72 14.95 -1.34 2.63
C VAL A 72 15.10 -2.73 2.01
N ASP A 73 15.87 -3.61 2.64
CA ASP A 73 16.03 -5.00 2.19
C ASP A 73 14.71 -5.78 2.30
N GLU A 74 13.94 -5.59 3.38
CA GLU A 74 12.62 -6.20 3.50
C GLU A 74 11.63 -5.65 2.46
N LEU A 75 11.61 -4.34 2.23
CA LEU A 75 10.81 -3.72 1.17
C LEU A 75 11.18 -4.28 -0.21
N ASN A 76 12.48 -4.46 -0.49
CA ASN A 76 12.94 -5.06 -1.74
C ASN A 76 12.53 -6.53 -1.88
N SER A 77 12.38 -7.26 -0.77
CA SER A 77 11.83 -8.61 -0.77
C SER A 77 10.35 -8.60 -1.22
N TYR A 78 9.54 -7.70 -0.66
CA TYR A 78 8.14 -7.53 -1.09
C TYR A 78 8.04 -7.10 -2.56
N VAL A 79 8.88 -6.16 -3.02
CA VAL A 79 8.94 -5.73 -4.43
C VAL A 79 9.31 -6.90 -5.35
N SER A 80 10.22 -7.77 -4.92
CA SER A 80 10.63 -8.93 -5.72
C SER A 80 9.48 -9.92 -5.89
N LEU A 81 8.76 -10.25 -4.81
CA LEU A 81 7.57 -11.09 -4.85
C LEU A 81 6.47 -10.47 -5.71
N TRP A 82 6.19 -9.18 -5.52
CA TRP A 82 5.24 -8.44 -6.34
C TRP A 82 5.55 -8.57 -7.84
N ARG A 83 6.81 -8.33 -8.22
CA ARG A 83 7.25 -8.41 -9.61
C ARG A 83 7.25 -9.84 -10.16
N GLU A 84 7.56 -10.83 -9.33
CA GLU A 84 7.51 -12.24 -9.71
C GLU A 84 6.09 -12.65 -10.08
N HIS A 85 5.14 -12.43 -9.18
CA HIS A 85 3.76 -12.86 -9.42
C HIS A 85 3.09 -12.02 -10.53
N SER A 86 3.36 -10.70 -10.60
CA SER A 86 2.82 -9.83 -11.65
C SER A 86 3.32 -10.14 -13.06
N ARG A 87 4.56 -10.67 -13.21
CA ARG A 87 5.12 -11.02 -14.53
C ARG A 87 4.79 -12.45 -14.96
N GLY A 88 4.39 -13.29 -14.02
CA GLY A 88 4.02 -14.68 -14.28
C GLY A 88 2.63 -14.87 -14.87
N ASP A 89 1.81 -13.80 -14.96
CA ASP A 89 0.36 -13.87 -15.18
C ASP A 89 -0.33 -14.83 -14.16
N ASP A 90 0.22 -14.90 -12.94
CA ASP A 90 -0.28 -15.76 -11.85
C ASP A 90 -1.19 -14.95 -10.94
N ASP A 91 -2.32 -14.53 -11.48
CA ASP A 91 -3.33 -13.72 -10.78
C ASP A 91 -3.80 -14.39 -9.49
N GLU A 92 -3.84 -15.72 -9.44
CA GLU A 92 -4.31 -16.47 -8.26
C GLU A 92 -3.30 -16.37 -7.11
N ALA A 93 -2.00 -16.55 -7.39
CA ALA A 93 -0.96 -16.35 -6.39
C ALA A 93 -0.87 -14.88 -5.92
N LEU A 94 -1.07 -13.92 -6.83
CA LEU A 94 -1.16 -12.50 -6.49
C LEU A 94 -2.31 -12.22 -5.53
N ILE A 95 -3.49 -12.77 -5.80
CA ILE A 95 -4.68 -12.55 -4.99
C ILE A 95 -4.58 -13.27 -3.65
N GLU A 96 -3.97 -14.45 -3.59
CA GLU A 96 -3.70 -15.13 -2.32
C GLU A 96 -2.73 -14.32 -1.45
N TRP A 97 -1.70 -13.72 -2.05
CA TRP A 97 -0.68 -12.96 -1.33
C TRP A 97 -1.14 -11.55 -0.93
N ALA A 98 -1.72 -10.81 -1.87
CA ALA A 98 -2.05 -9.38 -1.77
C ALA A 98 -3.56 -9.11 -1.65
N GLY A 99 -4.41 -10.13 -1.67
CA GLY A 99 -5.86 -9.97 -1.71
C GLY A 99 -6.40 -9.60 -3.10
N PRO A 100 -7.74 -9.47 -3.24
CA PRO A 100 -8.39 -9.05 -4.49
C PRO A 100 -7.88 -7.72 -5.06
N TRP A 101 -8.05 -7.54 -6.36
CA TRP A 101 -7.79 -6.29 -7.06
C TRP A 101 -8.89 -5.27 -6.79
N MET A 102 -8.50 -4.02 -6.60
CA MET A 102 -9.41 -2.88 -6.56
C MET A 102 -9.83 -2.47 -7.96
N THR A 103 -11.12 -2.19 -8.14
CA THR A 103 -11.65 -1.68 -9.40
C THR A 103 -12.77 -0.68 -9.18
N SER A 104 -12.84 0.36 -10.01
CA SER A 104 -14.00 1.24 -10.10
C SER A 104 -15.09 0.70 -11.04
N ASP A 105 -14.83 -0.43 -11.70
CA ASP A 105 -15.78 -1.08 -12.59
C ASP A 105 -16.59 -2.12 -11.80
N GLU A 106 -17.76 -1.71 -11.29
CA GLU A 106 -18.68 -2.58 -10.54
C GLU A 106 -19.05 -3.87 -11.29
N SER A 107 -19.03 -3.84 -12.63
CA SER A 107 -19.38 -5.02 -13.43
C SER A 107 -18.33 -6.14 -13.38
N LYS A 108 -17.11 -5.83 -12.91
CA LYS A 108 -16.04 -6.81 -12.68
C LYS A 108 -16.08 -7.43 -11.28
N ALA A 109 -16.77 -6.80 -10.34
CA ALA A 109 -16.83 -7.25 -8.95
C ALA A 109 -17.73 -8.48 -8.71
N ASP A 110 -18.37 -9.00 -9.76
CA ASP A 110 -19.01 -10.32 -9.74
C ASP A 110 -17.99 -11.49 -9.77
N ASP A 111 -16.70 -11.20 -10.00
CA ASP A 111 -15.59 -12.14 -9.90
C ASP A 111 -14.88 -11.96 -8.55
N ASP A 112 -14.68 -13.04 -7.80
CA ASP A 112 -14.03 -13.05 -6.46
C ASP A 112 -12.61 -12.43 -6.47
N ARG A 113 -12.05 -12.20 -7.67
CA ARG A 113 -10.77 -11.54 -7.90
C ARG A 113 -10.80 -10.02 -7.76
N TYR A 114 -11.98 -9.39 -7.79
CA TYR A 114 -12.11 -7.94 -7.78
C TYR A 114 -13.00 -7.46 -6.64
N MET A 115 -12.62 -6.33 -6.05
CA MET A 115 -13.40 -5.58 -5.07
C MET A 115 -13.63 -4.17 -5.61
N VAL A 116 -14.87 -3.69 -5.49
CA VAL A 116 -15.19 -2.31 -5.87
C VAL A 116 -14.51 -1.35 -4.92
N VAL A 117 -13.86 -0.32 -5.46
CA VAL A 117 -13.37 0.81 -4.67
C VAL A 117 -14.58 1.50 -4.02
N PRO A 118 -14.69 1.54 -2.68
CA PRO A 118 -15.80 2.19 -2.01
C PRO A 118 -15.88 3.67 -2.39
N ASP A 119 -17.09 4.18 -2.66
CA ASP A 119 -17.32 5.60 -2.93
C ASP A 119 -16.97 6.50 -1.72
N ASP A 120 -16.87 5.94 -0.51
CA ASP A 120 -16.47 6.63 0.71
C ASP A 120 -15.44 5.78 1.49
N PRO A 121 -14.16 6.21 1.56
CA PRO A 121 -13.09 5.46 2.25
C PRO A 121 -13.30 5.36 3.77
N ALA A 122 -14.20 6.14 4.37
CA ALA A 122 -14.48 6.10 5.81
C ALA A 122 -15.54 5.05 6.23
N SER A 123 -16.07 4.27 5.29
CA SER A 123 -17.21 3.37 5.54
C SER A 123 -16.85 1.89 5.74
N ILE A 124 -15.56 1.54 5.87
CA ILE A 124 -15.08 0.16 6.10
C ILE A 124 -14.88 -0.14 7.59
#